data_AF-A0A2D7W6B0-F1
#
_entry.id   AF-A0A2D7W6B0-F1
#
_cell.length_a   1.000
_cell.length_b   1.000
_cell.length_c   1.000
_cell.angle_alpha   90.00
_cell.angle_beta   90.00
_cell.angle_gamma   90.00
#
_symmetry.space_group_name_H-M   'P 1'
#
loop_
_entity.id
_entity.type
_entity.pdbx_description
1 polymer ?
#
loop_
_entity_poly.entity_id
_entity_poly.type
_entity_poly.pdbx_seq_one_letter_code
_entity_poly.pdbx_strand_id
1 'polypeptide(L)'
;MFSIFFFGKGQKPLRKRDFMESRQRSIAKTLSWRMIATITGGGVVMWQTGQLGDALTFMGIEFPLKMLFYYLHERGWSLLDWGSNPLTI
;
A
#
# COMPACT_ATOMS: atom_id res chain seq x y z
N MET A 1 9.90 -50.35 19.65
CA MET A 1 10.60 -50.05 18.38
C MET A 1 9.61 -49.27 17.49
N PHE A 2 9.39 -47.99 17.84
CA PHE A 2 8.54 -47.07 17.09
C PHE A 2 9.38 -46.47 15.96
N SER A 3 9.09 -46.81 14.71
CA SER A 3 9.75 -46.17 13.57
C SER A 3 9.03 -44.86 13.25
N ILE A 4 9.81 -43.79 13.29
CA ILE A 4 9.38 -42.41 13.28
C ILE A 4 9.09 -41.99 11.83
N PHE A 5 7.92 -41.39 11.69
CA PHE A 5 7.46 -40.61 10.56
C PHE A 5 8.48 -39.54 10.15
N PHE A 6 9.00 -39.58 8.92
CA PHE A 6 9.56 -38.39 8.27
C PHE A 6 9.04 -38.29 6.84
N PHE A 7 7.90 -37.64 6.72
CA PHE A 7 7.32 -37.18 5.47
C PHE A 7 8.21 -36.06 4.91
N GLY A 8 9.14 -36.41 4.04
CA GLY A 8 9.94 -35.45 3.29
C GLY A 8 9.10 -34.71 2.25
N LYS A 9 8.47 -33.59 2.64
CA LYS A 9 8.03 -32.60 1.64
C LYS A 9 9.28 -31.94 1.07
N GLY A 10 9.70 -32.39 -0.11
CA GLY A 10 10.66 -31.65 -0.92
C GLY A 10 10.17 -30.22 -1.11
N GLN A 11 10.98 -29.25 -0.67
CA GLN A 11 10.76 -27.85 -1.02
C GLN A 11 10.84 -27.76 -2.55
N LYS A 12 9.71 -27.46 -3.19
CA LYS A 12 9.71 -27.13 -4.62
C LYS A 12 10.60 -25.88 -4.76
N PRO A 13 11.64 -25.87 -5.62
CA PRO A 13 12.47 -24.70 -5.78
C PRO A 13 11.57 -23.54 -6.21
N LEU A 14 11.62 -22.45 -5.44
CA LEU A 14 10.85 -21.25 -5.76
C LEU A 14 11.24 -20.81 -7.18
N ARG A 15 10.26 -20.82 -8.09
CA ARG A 15 10.46 -20.44 -9.49
C ARG A 15 11.02 -19.02 -9.49
N LYS A 16 12.17 -18.81 -10.13
CA LYS A 16 12.86 -17.51 -10.28
C LYS A 16 12.05 -16.54 -11.18
N ARG A 17 10.81 -16.22 -10.80
CA ARG A 17 9.92 -15.23 -11.41
C ARG A 17 9.59 -14.07 -10.47
N ASP A 18 10.22 -14.00 -9.30
CA ASP A 18 9.64 -13.24 -8.19
C ASP A 18 10.38 -11.94 -7.79
N PHE A 19 11.38 -11.44 -8.54
CA PHE A 19 12.10 -10.21 -8.14
C PHE A 19 12.40 -9.17 -9.23
N MET A 20 11.99 -9.40 -10.48
CA MET A 20 12.12 -8.39 -11.55
C MET A 20 10.75 -7.84 -11.92
N GLU A 21 10.06 -7.26 -10.93
CA GLU A 21 8.97 -6.33 -11.22
C GLU A 21 9.60 -5.17 -12.02
N SER A 22 9.32 -5.13 -13.32
CA SER A 22 9.84 -4.06 -14.18
C SER A 22 9.37 -2.73 -13.61
N ARG A 23 10.27 -1.76 -13.44
CA ARG A 23 9.95 -0.41 -12.92
C ARG A 23 8.68 0.18 -13.56
N GLN A 24 8.44 -0.10 -14.83
CA GLN A 24 7.23 0.32 -15.56
C GLN A 24 5.95 -0.34 -15.05
N ARG A 25 5.98 -1.62 -14.68
CA ARG A 25 4.83 -2.35 -14.10
C ARG A 25 4.49 -1.84 -12.70
N SER A 26 5.48 -1.54 -11.87
CA SER A 26 5.26 -0.96 -10.54
C SER A 26 4.64 0.43 -10.63
N ILE A 27 5.11 1.26 -11.57
CA ILE A 27 4.53 2.59 -11.84
C ILE A 27 3.09 2.45 -12.34
N ALA A 28 2.86 1.55 -13.32
CA ALA A 28 1.53 1.31 -13.87
C ALA A 28 0.55 0.84 -12.78
N LYS A 29 0.94 -0.12 -11.94
CA LYS A 29 0.13 -0.58 -10.80
C LYS A 29 -0.21 0.55 -9.84
N THR A 30 0.77 1.37 -9.49
CA THR A 30 0.57 2.50 -8.57
C THR A 30 -0.40 3.52 -9.17
N LEU A 31 -0.25 3.83 -10.45
CA LEU A 31 -1.14 4.75 -11.15
C LEU A 31 -2.55 4.18 -11.27
N SER A 32 -2.70 2.90 -11.66
CA SER A 32 -3.99 2.22 -11.73
C SER A 32 -4.70 2.25 -10.38
N TRP A 33 -4.00 1.94 -9.30
CA TRP A 33 -4.58 1.99 -7.96
C TRP A 33 -5.04 3.40 -7.57
N ARG A 34 -4.25 4.43 -7.91
CA ARG A 34 -4.62 5.82 -7.64
C ARG A 34 -5.85 6.27 -8.42
N MET A 35 -5.94 5.92 -9.70
CA MET A 35 -7.12 6.24 -10.50
C MET A 35 -8.38 5.60 -9.92
N ILE A 36 -8.30 4.33 -9.51
CA ILE A 36 -9.42 3.63 -8.86
C ILE A 36 -9.80 4.35 -7.57
N ALA A 37 -8.84 4.65 -6.69
CA ALA A 37 -9.11 5.28 -5.41
C ALA A 37 -9.78 6.67 -5.56
N THR A 38 -9.29 7.51 -6.48
CA THR A 38 -9.84 8.84 -6.71
C THR A 38 -11.22 8.78 -7.38
N ILE A 39 -11.44 7.86 -8.32
CA ILE A 39 -12.78 7.64 -8.91
C ILE A 39 -13.77 7.13 -7.87
N THR A 40 -13.38 6.16 -7.04
CA THR A 40 -14.25 5.65 -5.97
C THR A 40 -14.59 6.74 -4.97
N GLY A 41 -13.61 7.52 -4.51
CA GLY A 41 -13.84 8.63 -3.57
C GLY A 41 -14.75 9.72 -4.17
N GLY A 42 -14.46 10.17 -5.40
CA GLY A 42 -15.31 11.12 -6.11
C GLY A 42 -16.73 10.57 -6.36
N GLY A 43 -16.85 9.29 -6.67
CA GLY A 43 -18.14 8.61 -6.84
C GLY A 43 -18.96 8.56 -5.55
N VAL A 44 -18.33 8.33 -4.40
CA VAL A 44 -18.99 8.41 -3.09
C VAL A 44 -19.49 9.81 -2.81
N VAL A 45 -18.68 10.83 -3.07
CA VAL A 45 -19.09 12.24 -2.90
C VAL A 45 -20.25 12.56 -3.83
N MET A 46 -20.16 12.19 -5.11
CA MET A 46 -21.25 12.37 -6.08
C MET A 46 -22.53 11.67 -5.64
N TRP A 47 -22.44 10.45 -5.12
CA TRP A 47 -23.59 9.71 -4.61
C TRP A 47 -24.24 10.41 -3.41
N GLN A 48 -23.42 11.02 -2.55
CA GLN A 48 -23.90 11.69 -1.34
C GLN A 48 -24.47 13.08 -1.59
N THR A 49 -23.83 13.91 -2.42
CA THR A 49 -24.28 15.29 -2.68
C THR A 49 -25.14 15.42 -3.93
N GLY A 50 -25.09 14.46 -4.85
CA GLY A 50 -25.75 14.53 -6.15
C GLY A 50 -25.16 15.55 -7.12
N GLN A 51 -24.04 16.20 -6.75
CA GLN A 51 -23.46 17.32 -7.51
C GLN A 51 -22.07 16.97 -8.04
N LEU A 52 -21.91 17.07 -9.36
CA LEU A 52 -20.64 16.81 -10.04
C LEU A 52 -19.53 17.78 -9.60
N GLY A 53 -19.90 19.02 -9.27
CA GLY A 53 -18.95 20.04 -8.79
C GLY A 53 -18.24 19.63 -7.50
N ASP A 54 -18.98 19.04 -6.56
CA ASP A 54 -18.42 18.59 -5.27
C ASP A 54 -17.49 17.40 -5.46
N ALA A 55 -17.87 16.44 -6.32
CA ALA A 55 -17.05 15.28 -6.64
C ALA A 55 -15.72 15.69 -7.28
N LEU A 56 -15.74 16.64 -8.23
CA LEU A 56 -14.53 17.17 -8.85
C LEU A 56 -13.66 17.93 -7.86
N THR A 57 -14.28 18.74 -7.00
CA THR A 57 -13.58 19.48 -5.94
C THR A 57 -12.89 18.51 -4.97
N PHE A 58 -13.59 17.45 -4.56
CA PHE A 58 -13.02 16.39 -3.72
C PHE A 58 -11.83 15.73 -4.41
N MET A 59 -11.98 15.28 -5.66
CA MET A 59 -10.91 14.61 -6.41
C MET A 59 -9.66 15.52 -6.56
N GLY A 60 -9.86 16.84 -6.72
CA GLY A 60 -8.76 17.80 -6.79
C GLY A 60 -8.01 18.02 -5.47
N ILE A 61 -8.71 17.99 -4.34
CA ILE A 61 -8.13 18.22 -3.01
C ILE A 61 -7.55 16.92 -2.42
N GLU A 62 -8.20 15.79 -2.64
CA GLU A 62 -7.86 14.48 -2.07
C GLU A 62 -6.43 14.04 -2.41
N PHE A 63 -6.01 14.25 -3.66
CA PHE A 63 -4.69 13.84 -4.12
C PHE A 63 -3.52 14.53 -3.37
N PRO A 64 -3.41 15.88 -3.33
CA PRO A 64 -2.36 16.55 -2.57
C PRO A 64 -2.51 16.34 -1.06
N LEU A 65 -3.75 16.22 -0.57
CA LEU A 65 -4.01 16.02 0.85
C LEU A 65 -3.45 14.67 1.34
N LYS A 66 -3.58 13.60 0.56
CA LYS A 66 -2.96 12.30 0.88
C LYS A 66 -1.43 12.38 0.94
N MET A 67 -0.80 13.19 0.09
CA MET A 67 0.65 13.38 0.14
C MET A 67 1.08 14.12 1.40
N LEU A 68 0.35 15.18 1.76
CA LEU A 68 0.60 15.94 2.98
C LEU A 68 0.44 15.05 4.22
N PHE A 69 -0.66 14.29 4.31
CA PHE A 69 -0.87 13.38 5.43
C PHE A 69 0.17 12.27 5.49
N TYR A 70 0.57 11.70 4.34
CA TYR A 70 1.64 10.69 4.33
C TYR A 70 2.96 11.25 4.88
N TYR A 71 3.33 12.47 4.47
CA TYR A 71 4.52 13.14 4.99
C TYR A 71 4.41 13.40 6.50
N LEU A 72 3.30 14.00 6.96
CA LEU A 72 3.08 14.26 8.38
C LEU A 72 3.04 12.99 9.21
N HIS A 73 2.50 11.90 8.66
CA HIS A 73 2.48 10.58 9.29
C HIS A 73 3.90 10.02 9.44
N GLU A 74 4.72 10.07 8.37
CA GLU A 74 6.13 9.66 8.44
C GLU A 74 6.92 10.49 9.46
N ARG A 75 6.72 11.81 9.47
CA ARG A 75 7.34 12.71 10.45
C ARG A 75 6.87 12.41 11.87
N GLY A 76 5.58 12.21 12.06
CA GLY A 76 5.00 11.83 13.35
C GLY A 76 5.59 10.53 13.87
N TRP A 77 5.74 9.52 13.01
CA TRP A 77 6.43 8.28 13.36
C TRP A 77 7.91 8.49 13.68
N SER A 78 8.62 9.35 12.94
CA SER A 78 10.03 9.64 13.23
C SER A 78 10.27 10.34 14.57
N LEU A 79 9.24 10.98 15.13
CA LEU A 79 9.28 11.63 16.45
C LEU A 79 9.00 10.66 17.60
N LEU A 80 8.36 9.52 17.30
CA LEU A 80 8.07 8.48 18.28
C LEU A 80 9.18 7.42 18.18
N ASP A 81 9.96 7.26 19.25
CA ASP A 81 11.04 6.26 19.39
C ASP A 81 10.51 4.81 19.51
N TRP A 82 9.41 4.51 18.83
CA TRP A 82 8.70 3.26 18.94
C TRP A 82 9.46 2.14 18.21
N GLY A 83 10.15 1.30 18.98
CA GLY A 83 10.90 0.15 18.47
C GLY A 83 12.40 0.40 18.26
N SER A 84 12.90 1.58 18.64
CA SER A 84 14.32 1.80 18.89
C SER A 84 14.73 0.96 20.10
N ASN A 85 15.04 -0.32 19.91
CA ASN A 85 15.89 -1.03 20.85
C ASN A 85 17.32 -0.62 20.50
N PRO A 86 17.95 0.35 21.20
CA PRO A 86 19.39 0.40 21.19
C PRO A 86 19.82 -0.89 21.86
N LEU A 87 20.28 -1.87 21.09
CA LEU A 87 21.10 -2.92 21.66
C LEU A 87 22.40 -2.24 22.12
N THR A 88 22.36 -1.65 23.30
CA THR A 88 23.52 -1.40 24.11
C THR A 88 23.94 -2.74 24.71
N ILE A 89 25.23 -3.05 24.46
CA ILE A 89 26.06 -4.19 24.86
C ILE A 89 26.08 -5.34 23.85
#